data_AF-A0A8W8NI48-F1
#
_entry.id   AF-A0A8W8NI48-F1
#
_cell.length_a   1.000
_cell.length_b   1.000
_cell.length_c   1.000
_cell.angle_alpha   90.00
_cell.angle_beta   90.00
_cell.angle_gamma   90.00
#
_symmetry.space_group_name_H-M   'P 1'
#
loop_
_entity.id
_entity.type
_entity.pdbx_description
1 polymer ?
#
loop_
_entity_poly.entity_id
_entity_poly.type
_entity_poly.pdbx_seq_one_letter_code
_entity_poly.pdbx_strand_id
1 'polypeptide(L)'
;MQARRPLGSCAIILFFIIQTATGDTRCLRKGGKCQENSIPCDNYQKGLCNGGRTRQCCISNQVADKPCRDKGGKCQQTSVSCRGTYTSGLCGGSASRKCCVPQSGSASCSAAAAAVACKIKNSSKITLLKINPSQVKDGADPYSNIRDACARKVAKRSSYKCREGQAPGGSTCLDLKILQYIYDLGTSTKYQVQVNAIAGACHSNGSKHYDGKAVDFQLFGSGTAKDAQEKAFRDKCTKHKGWSHGGTHVHCQIV
;
A
#
# COMPACT_ATOMS: atom_id res chain seq x y z
N MET A 1 -41.98 44.78 55.94
CA MET A 1 -43.01 45.11 54.94
C MET A 1 -42.35 45.31 53.59
N GLN A 2 -42.96 44.75 52.55
CA GLN A 2 -42.76 44.97 51.12
C GLN A 2 -41.45 44.51 50.45
N ALA A 3 -41.66 43.48 49.63
CA ALA A 3 -40.80 42.94 48.59
C ALA A 3 -40.47 43.96 47.49
N ARG A 4 -39.35 43.74 46.78
CA ARG A 4 -39.27 43.82 45.31
C ARG A 4 -38.14 42.92 44.79
N ARG A 5 -38.49 42.13 43.78
CA ARG A 5 -37.70 41.09 43.11
C ARG A 5 -36.55 41.67 42.28
N PRO A 6 -35.44 40.95 42.07
CA PRO A 6 -34.41 41.38 41.12
C PRO A 6 -34.86 41.11 39.68
N LEU A 7 -34.62 42.10 38.81
CA LEU A 7 -34.73 42.01 37.36
C LEU A 7 -33.63 41.09 36.83
N GLY A 8 -34.01 40.14 35.97
CA GLY A 8 -33.12 39.17 35.36
C GLY A 8 -32.10 39.83 34.42
N SER A 9 -30.82 39.61 34.69
CA SER A 9 -29.74 39.84 33.73
C SER A 9 -29.85 38.81 32.61
N CYS A 10 -30.33 39.23 31.45
CA CYS A 10 -30.26 38.47 30.22
C CYS A 10 -28.80 38.50 29.73
N ALA A 11 -28.03 37.46 30.08
CA ALA A 11 -26.70 37.27 29.54
C ALA A 11 -26.81 36.92 28.05
N ILE A 12 -26.62 37.92 27.19
CA ILE A 12 -26.41 37.72 25.76
C ILE A 12 -25.01 37.11 25.61
N ILE A 13 -24.94 35.78 25.59
CA ILE A 13 -23.75 35.05 25.17
C ILE A 13 -23.61 35.32 23.67
N LEU A 14 -22.77 36.31 23.33
CA LEU A 14 -22.24 36.48 21.99
C LEU A 14 -21.41 35.22 21.68
N PHE A 15 -22.07 34.24 21.06
CA PHE A 15 -21.37 33.21 20.29
C PHE A 15 -20.62 33.94 19.18
N PHE A 16 -19.34 34.22 19.40
CA PHE A 16 -18.40 34.41 18.31
C PHE A 16 -18.34 33.09 17.56
N ILE A 17 -19.21 32.95 16.56
CA ILE A 17 -19.04 31.97 15.51
C ILE A 17 -17.75 32.40 14.82
N ILE A 18 -16.63 31.74 15.16
CA ILE A 18 -15.41 31.81 14.38
C ILE A 18 -15.75 31.19 13.03
N GLN A 19 -16.22 32.02 12.10
CA GLN A 19 -16.30 31.69 10.69
C GLN A 19 -14.85 31.57 10.21
N THR A 20 -14.25 30.39 10.36
CA THR A 20 -13.02 30.07 9.65
C THR A 20 -13.37 30.07 8.16
N ALA A 21 -12.96 31.12 7.46
CA ALA A 21 -13.19 31.28 6.04
C ALA A 21 -12.63 30.04 5.31
N THR A 22 -13.52 29.17 4.83
CA THR A 22 -13.25 27.94 4.07
C THR A 22 -12.79 28.25 2.63
N GLY A 23 -12.00 29.30 2.45
CA GLY A 23 -11.76 29.86 1.13
C GLY A 23 -10.81 29.04 0.25
N ASP A 24 -9.90 28.31 0.86
CA ASP A 24 -8.81 27.64 0.14
C ASP A 24 -8.95 26.13 0.10
N THR A 25 -10.12 25.59 0.47
CA THR A 25 -10.35 24.15 0.64
C THR A 25 -10.04 23.34 -0.62
N ARG A 26 -10.23 23.92 -1.81
CA ARG A 26 -9.90 23.27 -3.09
C ARG A 26 -8.39 23.07 -3.26
N CYS A 27 -7.58 24.04 -2.85
CA CYS A 27 -6.13 23.94 -2.85
C CYS A 27 -5.64 22.96 -1.77
N LEU A 28 -6.16 23.09 -0.55
CA LEU A 28 -5.80 22.25 0.59
C LEU A 28 -6.11 20.77 0.33
N ARG A 29 -7.24 20.46 -0.32
CA ARG A 29 -7.60 19.08 -0.72
C ARG A 29 -6.63 18.46 -1.72
N LYS A 30 -5.87 19.27 -2.46
CA LYS A 30 -4.79 18.81 -3.35
C LYS A 30 -3.43 18.78 -2.65
N GLY A 31 -3.37 19.04 -1.34
CA GLY A 31 -2.12 19.12 -0.58
C GLY A 31 -1.28 20.36 -0.90
N GLY A 32 -1.90 21.40 -1.46
CA GLY A 32 -1.24 22.66 -1.77
C GLY A 32 -1.48 23.74 -0.72
N LYS A 33 -0.76 24.85 -0.84
CA LYS A 33 -0.96 26.07 -0.04
C LYS A 33 -1.28 27.26 -0.95
N CYS A 34 -2.21 28.11 -0.54
CA CYS A 34 -2.52 29.34 -1.26
C CYS A 34 -1.54 30.45 -0.89
N GLN A 35 -0.84 30.99 -1.89
CA GLN A 35 0.15 32.04 -1.71
C GLN A 35 0.19 32.97 -2.93
N GLU A 36 0.80 34.15 -2.81
CA GLU A 36 1.01 35.04 -3.95
C GLU A 36 1.91 34.39 -5.00
N ASN A 37 1.64 34.63 -6.28
CA ASN A 37 2.39 34.07 -7.41
C ASN A 37 3.79 34.68 -7.59
N SER A 38 4.10 35.74 -6.84
CA SER A 38 5.44 36.29 -6.69
C SER A 38 6.34 35.45 -5.79
N ILE A 39 5.76 34.60 -4.94
CA ILE A 39 6.52 33.70 -4.05
C ILE A 39 7.01 32.51 -4.89
N PRO A 40 8.25 32.04 -4.73
CA PRO A 40 8.71 30.84 -5.43
C PRO A 40 7.83 29.61 -5.13
N CYS A 41 7.51 28.86 -6.19
CA CYS A 41 6.75 27.62 -6.10
C CYS A 41 7.12 26.68 -7.24
N ASP A 42 7.08 25.38 -6.97
CA ASP A 42 7.25 24.33 -7.97
C ASP A 42 6.16 24.35 -9.05
N ASN A 43 4.90 24.49 -8.64
CA ASN A 43 3.74 24.34 -9.52
C ASN A 43 2.54 25.14 -9.02
N TYR A 44 2.23 26.21 -9.75
CA TYR A 44 1.05 27.02 -9.51
C TYR A 44 -0.18 26.50 -10.23
N GLN A 45 -1.28 26.42 -9.50
CA GLN A 45 -2.61 26.07 -10.00
C GLN A 45 -3.56 27.25 -9.78
N LYS A 46 -4.09 27.79 -10.88
CA LYS A 46 -5.01 28.93 -10.89
C LYS A 46 -6.42 28.51 -10.45
N GLY A 47 -7.17 29.44 -9.86
CA GLY A 47 -8.61 29.25 -9.56
C GLY A 47 -8.93 28.27 -8.42
N LEU A 48 -7.93 27.82 -7.67
CA LEU A 48 -8.09 26.92 -6.52
C LEU A 48 -8.05 27.63 -5.16
N CYS A 49 -7.64 28.89 -5.17
CA CYS A 49 -7.57 29.76 -3.99
C CYS A 49 -8.64 30.83 -4.11
N ASN A 50 -9.16 31.26 -2.96
CA ASN A 50 -9.97 32.48 -2.92
C ASN A 50 -9.06 33.72 -2.95
N GLY A 51 -9.64 34.85 -3.37
CA GLY A 51 -8.94 36.12 -3.50
C GLY A 51 -8.62 36.51 -4.94
N GLY A 52 -7.67 37.43 -5.11
CA GLY A 52 -7.29 37.99 -6.41
C GLY A 52 -6.53 37.00 -7.31
N ARG A 53 -6.35 37.38 -8.58
CA ARG A 53 -5.69 36.53 -9.62
C ARG A 53 -4.23 36.17 -9.30
N THR A 54 -3.58 36.94 -8.44
CA THR A 54 -2.19 36.74 -8.01
C THR A 54 -2.08 35.66 -6.93
N ARG A 55 -3.15 35.38 -6.18
CA ARG A 55 -3.17 34.36 -5.15
C ARG A 55 -3.50 33.00 -5.75
N GLN A 56 -2.50 32.12 -5.81
CA GLN A 56 -2.57 30.86 -6.54
C GLN A 56 -2.17 29.68 -5.64
N CYS A 57 -2.66 28.49 -6.00
CA CYS A 57 -2.38 27.29 -5.22
C CYS A 57 -1.02 26.74 -5.59
N CYS A 58 -0.08 26.81 -4.66
CA CYS A 58 1.23 26.23 -4.78
C CYS A 58 1.22 24.77 -4.33
N ILE A 59 1.57 23.85 -5.24
CA ILE A 59 1.69 22.42 -4.95
C ILE A 59 3.15 22.02 -5.17
N SER A 60 3.75 21.35 -4.18
CA SER A 60 5.12 20.85 -4.35
C SER A 60 5.15 19.72 -5.38
N ASN A 61 6.28 19.56 -6.06
CA ASN A 61 6.47 18.43 -6.98
C ASN A 61 6.34 17.09 -6.25
N GLN A 62 6.70 17.01 -4.97
CA GLN A 62 6.48 15.81 -4.18
C GLN A 62 5.00 15.43 -4.15
N VAL A 63 4.08 16.37 -3.94
CA VAL A 63 2.64 16.08 -3.92
C VAL A 63 2.12 15.90 -5.35
N ALA A 64 2.47 16.79 -6.28
CA ALA A 64 1.97 16.77 -7.65
C ALA A 64 2.42 15.55 -8.47
N ASP A 65 3.63 15.03 -8.21
CA ASP A 65 4.19 13.88 -8.93
C ASP A 65 3.79 12.53 -8.30
N LYS A 66 3.02 12.54 -7.20
CA LYS A 66 2.55 11.32 -6.53
C LYS A 66 1.86 10.34 -7.51
N PRO A 67 0.95 10.76 -8.39
CA PRO A 67 0.32 9.85 -9.36
C PRO A 67 1.33 9.17 -10.30
N CYS A 68 2.40 9.88 -10.71
CA CYS A 68 3.46 9.30 -11.52
C CYS A 68 4.26 8.25 -10.75
N ARG A 69 4.64 8.56 -9.51
CA ARG A 69 5.37 7.61 -8.64
C ARG A 69 4.54 6.39 -8.28
N ASP A 70 3.24 6.58 -8.06
CA ASP A 70 2.29 5.48 -7.80
C ASP A 70 2.19 4.52 -9.02
N LYS A 71 2.50 4.99 -10.24
CA LYS A 71 2.66 4.16 -11.45
C LYS A 71 4.08 3.62 -11.68
N GLY A 72 5.00 3.83 -10.73
CA GLY A 72 6.41 3.45 -10.88
C GLY A 72 7.17 4.27 -11.91
N GLY A 73 6.63 5.41 -12.33
CA GLY A 73 7.27 6.32 -13.27
C GLY A 73 8.09 7.42 -12.61
N LYS A 74 8.87 8.13 -13.42
CA LYS A 74 9.63 9.31 -13.01
C LYS A 74 9.18 10.53 -13.81
N CYS A 75 8.86 11.62 -13.12
CA CYS A 75 8.58 12.89 -13.76
C CYS A 75 9.89 13.50 -14.28
N GLN A 76 9.98 13.69 -15.59
CA GLN A 76 11.15 14.28 -16.25
C GLN A 76 10.74 15.08 -17.48
N GLN A 77 11.64 15.94 -17.96
CA GLN A 77 11.41 16.69 -19.19
C GLN A 77 11.36 15.73 -20.38
N THR A 78 10.47 15.98 -21.34
CA THR A 78 10.36 15.18 -22.56
C THR A 78 11.61 15.20 -23.43
N SER A 79 12.51 16.18 -23.22
CA SER A 79 13.85 16.21 -23.83
C SER A 79 14.80 15.16 -23.27
N VAL A 80 14.52 14.61 -22.09
CA VAL A 80 15.28 13.50 -21.50
C VAL A 80 14.82 12.20 -22.15
N SER A 81 15.74 11.29 -22.47
CA SER A 81 15.35 9.97 -22.97
C SER A 81 14.56 9.20 -21.90
N CYS A 82 13.45 8.59 -22.31
CA CYS A 82 12.63 7.74 -21.46
C CYS A 82 12.86 6.29 -21.86
N ARG A 83 13.23 5.44 -20.89
CA ARG A 83 13.28 3.97 -21.07
C ARG A 83 11.89 3.34 -21.22
N GLY A 84 10.89 4.14 -21.57
CA GLY A 84 9.49 3.77 -21.56
C GLY A 84 8.60 4.75 -22.32
N THR A 85 7.33 4.82 -21.94
CA THR A 85 6.36 5.74 -22.55
C THR A 85 6.10 6.94 -21.66
N TYR A 86 6.12 8.12 -22.27
CA TYR A 86 5.64 9.33 -21.63
C TYR A 86 4.12 9.33 -21.47
N THR A 87 3.66 9.45 -20.23
CA THR A 87 2.26 9.66 -19.88
C THR A 87 2.04 11.11 -19.43
N SER A 88 1.10 11.80 -20.08
CA SER A 88 0.72 13.18 -19.76
C SER A 88 -0.14 13.25 -18.49
N GLY A 89 -0.14 14.40 -17.80
CA GLY A 89 -1.10 14.70 -16.72
C GLY A 89 -0.83 14.03 -15.36
N LEU A 90 0.28 13.32 -15.20
CA LEU A 90 0.65 12.65 -13.94
C LEU A 90 1.77 13.35 -13.15
N CYS A 91 2.35 14.40 -13.74
CA CYS A 91 3.41 15.19 -13.15
C CYS A 91 2.92 16.62 -12.94
N GLY A 92 3.47 17.27 -11.92
CA GLY A 92 3.35 18.70 -11.79
C GLY A 92 4.21 19.48 -12.79
N GLY A 93 4.04 20.79 -12.80
CA GLY A 93 4.85 21.74 -13.54
C GLY A 93 4.42 21.92 -15.00
N SER A 94 5.41 22.16 -15.87
CA SER A 94 5.19 22.47 -17.28
C SER A 94 4.64 21.29 -18.08
N ALA A 95 3.99 21.57 -19.21
CA ALA A 95 3.50 20.54 -20.13
C ALA A 95 4.62 19.63 -20.71
N SER A 96 5.87 20.10 -20.69
CA SER A 96 7.06 19.35 -21.06
C SER A 96 7.54 18.39 -19.98
N ARG A 97 7.09 18.51 -18.73
CA ARG A 97 7.34 17.53 -17.67
C ARG A 97 6.28 16.45 -17.73
N LYS A 98 6.66 15.30 -18.27
CA LYS A 98 5.77 14.14 -18.40
C LYS A 98 6.27 13.00 -17.52
N CYS A 99 5.35 12.10 -17.18
CA CYS A 99 5.70 10.92 -16.42
C CYS A 99 6.32 9.92 -17.39
N CYS A 100 7.63 9.71 -17.29
CA CYS A 100 8.28 8.59 -17.93
C CYS A 100 7.88 7.32 -17.17
N VAL A 101 6.88 6.63 -17.70
CA VAL A 101 6.46 5.32 -17.20
C VAL A 101 7.22 4.30 -18.02
N PRO A 102 8.03 3.42 -17.42
CA PRO A 102 8.65 2.32 -18.16
C PRO A 102 7.62 1.65 -19.08
N GLN A 103 7.96 1.48 -20.37
CA GLN A 103 7.14 0.68 -21.30
C GLN A 103 6.98 -0.65 -20.61
N SER A 104 5.78 -1.23 -20.66
CA SER A 104 5.56 -2.53 -20.06
C SER A 104 6.37 -3.64 -20.78
N GLY A 105 7.68 -3.69 -20.60
CA GLY A 105 8.12 -4.63 -19.60
C GLY A 105 7.71 -4.01 -18.27
N SER A 106 6.66 -4.55 -17.62
CA SER A 106 6.70 -4.56 -16.16
C SER A 106 8.12 -5.01 -15.76
N ALA A 107 8.59 -4.77 -14.54
CA ALA A 107 9.54 -5.76 -14.03
C ALA A 107 8.78 -7.09 -14.12
N SER A 108 8.92 -7.79 -15.24
CA SER A 108 8.09 -8.93 -15.56
C SER A 108 8.70 -9.92 -14.61
N CYS A 109 7.99 -10.17 -13.53
CA CYS A 109 8.43 -11.12 -12.53
C CYS A 109 8.71 -12.44 -13.25
N SER A 110 9.58 -13.25 -12.67
CA SER A 110 10.05 -14.48 -13.30
C SER A 110 8.89 -15.26 -13.95
N ALA A 111 9.08 -15.67 -15.22
CA ALA A 111 8.10 -16.49 -15.92
C ALA A 111 7.77 -17.77 -15.13
N ALA A 112 8.79 -18.36 -14.51
CA ALA A 112 8.65 -19.52 -13.64
C ALA A 112 7.84 -19.19 -12.39
N ALA A 113 8.08 -18.03 -11.77
CA ALA A 113 7.29 -17.57 -10.62
C ALA A 113 5.82 -17.39 -11.02
N ALA A 114 5.54 -16.76 -12.16
CA ALA A 114 4.18 -16.59 -12.67
C ALA A 114 3.48 -17.95 -12.89
N ALA A 115 4.17 -18.91 -13.50
CA ALA A 115 3.62 -20.25 -13.72
C ALA A 115 3.23 -20.94 -12.40
N VAL A 116 4.07 -20.87 -11.36
CA VAL A 116 3.76 -21.43 -10.04
C VAL A 116 2.64 -20.65 -9.34
N ALA A 117 2.65 -19.32 -9.43
CA ALA A 117 1.56 -18.50 -8.89
C ALA A 117 0.21 -18.86 -9.52
N CYS A 118 0.15 -19.15 -10.82
CA CYS A 118 -1.08 -19.61 -11.46
C CYS A 118 -1.53 -20.99 -10.95
N LYS A 119 -0.59 -21.90 -10.66
CA LYS A 119 -0.93 -23.19 -10.02
C LYS A 119 -1.51 -23.00 -8.63
N ILE A 120 -0.94 -22.09 -7.83
CA ILE A 120 -1.48 -21.74 -6.51
C ILE A 120 -2.89 -21.15 -6.64
N LYS A 121 -3.07 -20.18 -7.53
CA LYS A 121 -4.35 -19.49 -7.77
C LYS A 121 -5.49 -20.47 -8.11
N ASN A 122 -5.18 -21.51 -8.87
CA ASN A 122 -6.16 -22.48 -9.37
C ASN A 122 -6.27 -23.73 -8.50
N SER A 123 -5.53 -23.82 -7.39
CA SER A 123 -5.58 -24.96 -6.48
C SER A 123 -6.78 -24.87 -5.55
N SER A 124 -7.60 -25.92 -5.49
CA SER A 124 -8.67 -26.06 -4.49
C SER A 124 -8.15 -26.45 -3.10
N LYS A 125 -6.86 -26.81 -2.99
CA LYS A 125 -6.22 -27.21 -1.71
C LYS A 125 -5.59 -26.03 -0.97
N ILE A 126 -5.45 -24.88 -1.62
CA ILE A 126 -4.81 -23.69 -1.05
C ILE A 126 -5.84 -22.58 -0.93
N THR A 127 -6.07 -22.11 0.29
CA THR A 127 -6.92 -20.96 0.56
C THR A 127 -6.07 -19.70 0.61
N LEU A 128 -6.48 -18.66 -0.11
CA LEU A 128 -5.83 -17.34 -0.08
C LEU A 128 -6.77 -16.34 0.59
N LEU A 129 -6.31 -15.68 1.65
CA LEU A 129 -7.10 -14.60 2.24
C LEU A 129 -7.30 -13.45 1.23
N LYS A 130 -8.51 -12.88 1.25
CA LYS A 130 -8.91 -11.72 0.43
C LYS A 130 -8.82 -10.39 1.19
N ILE A 131 -8.46 -10.45 2.47
CA ILE A 131 -8.23 -9.31 3.35
C ILE A 131 -7.00 -9.70 4.19
N ASN A 132 -6.06 -8.78 4.36
CA ASN A 132 -4.88 -9.06 5.18
C ASN A 132 -5.24 -9.22 6.68
N PRO A 133 -4.37 -9.83 7.50
CA PRO A 133 -4.67 -10.09 8.92
C PRO A 133 -4.93 -8.84 9.76
N SER A 134 -4.43 -7.67 9.32
CA SER A 134 -4.72 -6.37 9.95
C SER A 134 -6.10 -5.80 9.57
N GLN A 135 -6.93 -6.54 8.83
CA GLN A 135 -8.26 -6.14 8.35
C GLN A 135 -8.25 -4.92 7.41
N VAL A 136 -7.10 -4.59 6.81
CA VAL A 136 -6.98 -3.47 5.88
C VAL A 136 -7.28 -3.93 4.46
N LYS A 137 -8.22 -3.25 3.78
CA LYS A 137 -8.57 -3.52 2.38
C LYS A 137 -7.77 -2.62 1.44
N ASP A 138 -6.46 -2.83 1.36
CA ASP A 138 -5.54 -2.06 0.51
C ASP A 138 -5.17 -2.76 -0.80
N GLY A 139 -5.66 -3.98 -1.04
CA GLY A 139 -5.35 -4.79 -2.22
C GLY A 139 -3.97 -5.45 -2.18
N ALA A 140 -3.32 -5.48 -1.01
CA ALA A 140 -2.10 -6.24 -0.76
C ALA A 140 -2.39 -7.58 -0.03
N ASP A 141 -3.63 -8.08 -0.12
CA ASP A 141 -4.01 -9.39 0.40
C ASP A 141 -3.37 -10.54 -0.40
N PRO A 142 -3.23 -11.75 0.20
CA PRO A 142 -2.66 -12.92 -0.49
C PRO A 142 -3.31 -13.26 -1.83
N TYR A 143 -4.64 -13.17 -1.93
CA TYR A 143 -5.34 -13.44 -3.19
C TYR A 143 -4.93 -12.45 -4.29
N SER A 144 -4.95 -11.16 -4.00
CA SER A 144 -4.51 -10.11 -4.92
C SER A 144 -3.03 -10.26 -5.29
N ASN A 145 -2.15 -10.56 -4.33
CA ASN A 145 -0.73 -10.81 -4.55
C ASN A 145 -0.49 -11.98 -5.53
N ILE A 146 -1.15 -13.13 -5.33
CA ILE A 146 -1.02 -14.30 -6.22
C ILE A 146 -1.68 -14.04 -7.58
N ARG A 147 -2.82 -13.34 -7.63
CA ARG A 147 -3.45 -12.92 -8.90
C ARG A 147 -2.48 -12.10 -9.75
N ASP A 148 -1.84 -11.11 -9.15
CA ASP A 148 -0.92 -10.21 -9.86
C ASP A 148 0.35 -10.96 -10.28
N ALA A 149 0.91 -11.80 -9.41
CA ALA A 149 2.06 -12.65 -9.75
C ALA A 149 1.76 -13.64 -10.90
N CYS A 150 0.58 -14.27 -10.90
CA CYS A 150 0.14 -15.15 -12.00
C CYS A 150 0.01 -14.39 -13.33
N ALA A 151 -0.44 -13.12 -13.28
CA ALA A 151 -0.44 -12.24 -14.45
C ALA A 151 0.96 -11.67 -14.81
N ARG A 152 2.03 -12.19 -14.19
CA ARG A 152 3.43 -11.76 -14.35
C ARG A 152 3.65 -10.28 -14.00
N LYS A 153 2.88 -9.79 -13.03
CA LYS A 153 2.96 -8.43 -12.48
C LYS A 153 3.58 -8.46 -11.09
N VAL A 154 4.09 -7.32 -10.67
CA VAL A 154 4.52 -7.09 -9.28
C VAL A 154 3.30 -7.16 -8.34
N ALA A 155 3.49 -7.75 -7.17
CA ALA A 155 2.51 -7.81 -6.10
C ALA A 155 2.59 -6.53 -5.25
N LYS A 156 1.42 -5.99 -4.89
CA LYS A 156 1.32 -4.81 -4.03
C LYS A 156 1.75 -5.11 -2.60
N ARG A 157 2.46 -4.16 -1.98
CA ARG A 157 2.76 -4.15 -0.54
C ARG A 157 1.78 -3.23 0.20
N SER A 158 1.48 -3.60 1.43
CA SER A 158 0.67 -2.77 2.32
C SER A 158 1.36 -1.45 2.66
N SER A 159 0.58 -0.41 3.01
CA SER A 159 1.10 0.93 3.32
C SER A 159 0.38 1.55 4.52
N TYR A 160 0.79 1.17 5.72
CA TYR A 160 0.26 1.70 6.99
C TYR A 160 1.22 1.39 8.15
N LYS A 161 1.08 2.15 9.24
CA LYS A 161 1.75 1.87 10.52
C LYS A 161 0.97 0.83 11.32
N CYS A 162 1.69 -0.03 12.02
CA CYS A 162 1.13 -0.99 12.97
C CYS A 162 2.04 -1.08 14.20
N ARG A 163 1.65 -1.88 15.19
CA ARG A 163 2.46 -2.13 16.40
C ARG A 163 3.78 -2.85 16.07
N GLU A 164 3.83 -3.62 15.00
CA GLU A 164 5.01 -4.36 14.54
C GLU A 164 6.01 -3.49 13.76
N GLY A 165 5.57 -2.35 13.20
CA GLY A 165 6.42 -1.48 12.38
C GLY A 165 5.66 -0.64 11.34
N GLN A 166 6.26 -0.46 10.17
CA GLN A 166 5.69 0.29 9.05
C GLN A 166 5.70 -0.57 7.78
N ALA A 167 4.51 -0.82 7.23
CA ALA A 167 4.41 -1.39 5.89
C ALA A 167 4.84 -0.33 4.85
N PRO A 168 5.87 -0.59 4.02
CA PRO A 168 6.57 0.45 3.27
C PRO A 168 5.81 0.94 2.03
N GLY A 169 4.68 0.32 1.67
CA GLY A 169 4.00 0.57 0.41
C GLY A 169 4.82 0.17 -0.81
N GLY A 170 4.36 0.52 -2.01
CA GLY A 170 4.98 0.13 -3.27
C GLY A 170 4.63 -1.31 -3.67
N SER A 171 5.52 -1.95 -4.45
CA SER A 171 5.29 -3.29 -5.01
C SER A 171 6.60 -4.09 -5.10
N THR A 172 6.51 -5.41 -5.16
CA THR A 172 7.65 -6.32 -5.36
C THR A 172 7.26 -7.54 -6.18
N CYS A 173 8.23 -8.22 -6.81
CA CYS A 173 7.98 -9.54 -7.36
C CYS A 173 7.95 -10.60 -6.24
N LEU A 174 7.07 -11.59 -6.38
CA LEU A 174 7.10 -12.76 -5.50
C LEU A 174 8.21 -13.71 -5.97
N ASP A 175 9.01 -14.19 -5.02
CA ASP A 175 10.15 -15.06 -5.31
C ASP A 175 9.68 -16.46 -5.75
N LEU A 176 10.40 -17.07 -6.69
CA LEU A 176 10.06 -18.41 -7.17
C LEU A 176 10.09 -19.45 -6.04
N LYS A 177 11.08 -19.39 -5.14
CA LYS A 177 11.25 -20.38 -4.08
C LYS A 177 10.09 -20.32 -3.08
N ILE A 178 9.60 -19.12 -2.76
CA ILE A 178 8.47 -18.98 -1.83
C ILE A 178 7.17 -19.51 -2.46
N LEU A 179 6.96 -19.27 -3.77
CA LEU A 179 5.82 -19.80 -4.49
C LEU A 179 5.87 -21.33 -4.61
N GLN A 180 7.06 -21.88 -4.89
CA GLN A 180 7.26 -23.34 -4.91
C GLN A 180 6.93 -23.95 -3.55
N TYR A 181 7.40 -23.33 -2.47
CA TYR A 181 7.08 -23.79 -1.12
C TYR A 181 5.56 -23.76 -0.83
N ILE A 182 4.86 -22.67 -1.16
CA ILE A 182 3.39 -22.58 -0.99
C ILE A 182 2.68 -23.70 -1.76
N TYR A 183 3.05 -23.89 -3.03
CA TYR A 183 2.44 -24.89 -3.88
C TYR A 183 2.72 -26.32 -3.41
N ASP A 184 3.97 -26.62 -3.08
CA ASP A 184 4.40 -27.95 -2.67
C ASP A 184 3.83 -28.30 -1.29
N LEU A 185 3.74 -27.33 -0.38
CA LEU A 185 3.06 -27.53 0.91
C LEU A 185 1.58 -27.87 0.67
N GLY A 186 0.87 -27.03 -0.10
CA GLY A 186 -0.55 -27.20 -0.39
C GLY A 186 -0.93 -28.50 -1.11
N THR A 187 -0.02 -29.06 -1.89
CA THR A 187 -0.27 -30.31 -2.65
C THR A 187 0.21 -31.58 -1.95
N SER A 188 1.11 -31.49 -0.96
CA SER A 188 1.69 -32.67 -0.30
C SER A 188 1.26 -32.87 1.15
N THR A 189 0.73 -31.85 1.81
CA THR A 189 0.27 -31.97 3.20
C THR A 189 -1.17 -32.47 3.29
N LYS A 190 -1.48 -33.16 4.38
CA LYS A 190 -2.87 -33.55 4.72
C LYS A 190 -3.66 -32.42 5.40
N TYR A 191 -2.97 -31.37 5.82
CA TYR A 191 -3.56 -30.27 6.58
C TYR A 191 -4.15 -29.19 5.68
N GLN A 192 -5.06 -28.40 6.23
CA GLN A 192 -5.56 -27.20 5.55
C GLN A 192 -4.44 -26.18 5.39
N VAL A 193 -4.26 -25.67 4.17
CA VAL A 193 -3.27 -24.62 3.86
C VAL A 193 -4.00 -23.33 3.54
N GLN A 194 -3.92 -22.36 4.45
CA GLN A 194 -4.40 -21.00 4.24
C GLN A 194 -3.24 -20.02 4.34
N VAL A 195 -3.03 -19.22 3.29
CA VAL A 195 -2.03 -18.15 3.25
C VAL A 195 -2.64 -16.88 3.83
N ASN A 196 -1.99 -16.32 4.84
CA ASN A 196 -2.40 -15.11 5.54
C ASN A 196 -1.69 -13.85 5.03
N ALA A 197 -0.40 -13.95 4.68
CA ALA A 197 0.38 -12.82 4.16
C ALA A 197 1.50 -13.31 3.22
N ILE A 198 1.83 -12.48 2.21
CA ILE A 198 3.00 -12.68 1.32
C ILE A 198 3.79 -11.37 1.24
N ALA A 199 3.40 -10.43 0.37
CA ALA A 199 4.08 -9.12 0.26
C ALA A 199 3.34 -7.97 0.93
N GLY A 200 2.06 -8.17 1.28
CA GLY A 200 1.29 -7.24 2.10
C GLY A 200 1.28 -7.60 3.59
N ALA A 201 0.29 -7.07 4.30
CA ALA A 201 0.23 -7.01 5.76
C ALA A 201 1.36 -6.15 6.37
N CYS A 202 1.35 -6.01 7.70
CA CYS A 202 2.31 -5.20 8.42
C CYS A 202 3.23 -6.08 9.28
N HIS A 203 4.52 -5.85 9.10
CA HIS A 203 5.64 -6.54 9.70
C HIS A 203 6.72 -5.52 10.09
N SER A 204 7.73 -5.99 10.82
CA SER A 204 8.91 -5.20 11.18
C SER A 204 9.65 -4.64 9.96
N ASN A 205 10.37 -3.54 10.18
CA ASN A 205 11.19 -2.93 9.15
C ASN A 205 12.25 -3.93 8.64
N GLY A 206 12.40 -4.05 7.33
CA GLY A 206 13.32 -5.01 6.71
C GLY A 206 12.81 -6.45 6.62
N SER A 207 11.54 -6.69 6.98
CA SER A 207 10.90 -8.00 6.83
C SER A 207 10.96 -8.52 5.39
N LYS A 208 11.20 -9.84 5.25
CA LYS A 208 11.28 -10.54 3.96
C LYS A 208 9.96 -10.67 3.23
N HIS A 209 8.84 -10.39 3.90
CA HIS A 209 7.55 -10.19 3.24
C HIS A 209 7.65 -9.07 2.19
N TYR A 210 8.26 -7.93 2.55
CA TYR A 210 8.34 -6.77 1.66
C TYR A 210 9.30 -6.96 0.47
N ASP A 211 10.09 -8.02 0.48
CA ASP A 211 10.96 -8.47 -0.62
C ASP A 211 10.28 -9.55 -1.48
N GLY A 212 9.08 -10.03 -1.11
CA GLY A 212 8.39 -11.13 -1.77
C GLY A 212 9.00 -12.51 -1.47
N LYS A 213 9.76 -12.62 -0.38
CA LYS A 213 10.57 -13.79 -0.01
C LYS A 213 10.06 -14.53 1.24
N ALA A 214 8.89 -14.14 1.76
CA ALA A 214 8.29 -14.76 2.93
C ALA A 214 6.79 -14.99 2.78
N VAL A 215 6.26 -15.89 3.60
CA VAL A 215 4.83 -16.23 3.65
C VAL A 215 4.43 -16.64 5.06
N ASP A 216 3.21 -16.26 5.45
CA ASP A 216 2.58 -16.68 6.70
C ASP A 216 1.38 -17.60 6.44
N PHE A 217 1.26 -18.67 7.23
CA PHE A 217 0.16 -19.63 7.16
C PHE A 217 -0.65 -19.71 8.46
N GLN A 218 -1.97 -19.84 8.31
CA GLN A 218 -2.85 -20.10 9.43
C GLN A 218 -2.71 -21.55 9.95
N LEU A 219 -2.85 -21.72 11.25
CA LEU A 219 -3.00 -23.02 11.92
C LEU A 219 -4.45 -23.20 12.41
N PHE A 220 -5.01 -24.41 12.26
CA PHE A 220 -6.41 -24.72 12.56
C PHE A 220 -6.57 -25.78 13.66
N GLY A 221 -7.74 -25.83 14.31
CA GLY A 221 -8.08 -26.87 15.28
C GLY A 221 -7.52 -26.66 16.69
N SER A 222 -7.41 -27.75 17.46
CA SER A 222 -6.90 -27.79 18.83
C SER A 222 -5.39 -27.54 18.89
N GLY A 223 -4.84 -27.31 20.10
CA GLY A 223 -3.40 -27.11 20.32
C GLY A 223 -2.56 -28.22 19.68
N THR A 224 -2.85 -29.48 20.00
CA THR A 224 -2.14 -30.64 19.41
C THR A 224 -2.22 -30.69 17.88
N ALA A 225 -3.37 -30.33 17.31
CA ALA A 225 -3.52 -30.27 15.84
C ALA A 225 -2.68 -29.14 15.23
N LYS A 226 -2.62 -27.99 15.90
CA LYS A 226 -1.80 -26.84 15.49
C LYS A 226 -0.31 -27.15 15.59
N ASP A 227 0.13 -27.84 16.63
CA ASP A 227 1.53 -28.25 16.80
C ASP A 227 1.97 -29.20 15.67
N ALA A 228 1.12 -30.15 15.30
CA ALA A 228 1.38 -31.08 14.21
C ALA A 228 1.42 -30.39 12.83
N GLN A 229 0.54 -29.40 12.61
CA GLN A 229 0.55 -28.54 11.42
C GLN A 229 1.82 -27.69 11.37
N GLU A 230 2.15 -27.01 12.46
CA GLU A 230 3.33 -26.17 12.59
C GLU A 230 4.58 -26.95 12.24
N LYS A 231 4.77 -28.12 12.85
CA LYS A 231 5.90 -29.00 12.55
C LYS A 231 5.96 -29.34 11.07
N ALA A 232 4.86 -29.77 10.46
CA ALA A 232 4.83 -30.14 9.05
C ALA A 232 5.15 -28.97 8.11
N PHE A 233 4.67 -27.77 8.42
CA PHE A 233 4.87 -26.59 7.58
C PHE A 233 6.33 -26.12 7.69
N ARG A 234 6.87 -26.10 8.91
CA ARG A 234 8.27 -25.75 9.16
C ARG A 234 9.24 -26.76 8.54
N ASP A 235 8.98 -28.06 8.68
CA ASP A 235 9.78 -29.12 8.05
C ASP A 235 9.81 -28.96 6.52
N LYS A 236 8.67 -28.60 5.91
CA LYS A 236 8.59 -28.32 4.48
C LYS A 236 9.38 -27.04 4.12
N CYS A 237 9.28 -25.97 4.91
CA CYS A 237 10.09 -24.76 4.71
C CYS A 237 11.60 -25.08 4.74
N THR A 238 12.06 -25.90 5.69
CA THR A 238 13.45 -26.36 5.78
C THR A 238 13.87 -27.17 4.55
N LYS A 239 13.00 -28.02 3.98
CA LYS A 239 13.28 -28.73 2.72
C LYS A 239 13.49 -27.77 1.54
N HIS A 240 12.83 -26.62 1.55
CA HIS A 240 13.08 -25.53 0.59
C HIS A 240 14.27 -24.63 0.97
N LYS A 241 15.09 -25.04 1.94
CA LYS A 241 16.26 -24.30 2.47
C LYS A 241 15.86 -22.95 3.09
N GLY A 242 14.65 -22.86 3.63
CA GLY A 242 14.14 -21.67 4.30
C GLY A 242 14.37 -21.67 5.80
N TRP A 243 14.28 -20.47 6.38
CA TRP A 243 14.18 -20.26 7.82
C TRP A 243 12.70 -20.09 8.20
N SER A 244 12.28 -20.69 9.31
CA SER A 244 10.89 -20.61 9.79
C SER A 244 10.79 -20.58 11.30
N HIS A 245 9.74 -19.91 11.78
CA HIS A 245 9.27 -19.96 13.15
C HIS A 245 7.74 -20.13 13.17
N GLY A 246 7.22 -20.55 14.32
CA GLY A 246 5.79 -20.73 14.53
C GLY A 246 5.20 -19.83 15.61
N GLY A 247 4.11 -20.29 16.22
CA GLY A 247 3.28 -19.53 17.16
C GLY A 247 1.81 -19.54 16.76
N THR A 248 1.19 -18.36 16.61
CA THR A 248 -0.22 -18.27 16.16
C THR A 248 -0.41 -18.57 14.68
N HIS A 249 0.67 -18.51 13.91
CA HIS A 249 0.79 -18.79 12.49
C HIS A 249 2.22 -19.31 12.22
N VAL A 250 2.43 -19.92 11.07
CA VAL A 250 3.77 -20.32 10.62
C VAL A 250 4.31 -19.29 9.65
N HIS A 251 5.45 -18.70 10.00
CA HIS A 251 6.23 -17.87 9.11
C HIS A 251 7.33 -18.70 8.45
N CYS A 252 7.52 -18.52 7.15
CA CYS A 252 8.67 -19.07 6.42
C CYS A 252 9.24 -18.00 5.48
N GLN A 253 10.56 -17.90 5.44
CA GLN A 253 11.29 -17.08 4.48
C GLN A 253 12.43 -17.87 3.82
N ILE A 254 12.65 -17.60 2.54
CA ILE A 254 13.71 -18.25 1.75
C ILE A 254 14.49 -17.14 1.05
N VAL A 255 15.78 -16.98 1.38
CA VAL A 255 16.62 -15.88 0.91
C VAL A 255 17.69 -16.29 -0.08
#